data_AF-A0A2V6T4W2-F1
#
_entry.id   AF-A0A2V6T4W2-F1
#
_cell.length_a   1.000
_cell.length_b   1.000
_cell.length_c   1.000
_cell.angle_alpha   90.00
_cell.angle_beta   90.00
_cell.angle_gamma   90.00
#
_symmetry.space_group_name_H-M   'P 1'
#
loop_
_entity.id
_entity.type
_entity.pdbx_description
1 polymer ?
#
loop_
_entity_poly.entity_id
_entity_poly.type
_entity_poly.pdbx_seq_one_letter_code
_entity_poly.pdbx_strand_id
1 'polypeptide(L)'
;MRRHFLRRALAFLAAVVLLTAGLVTLAVWGAAQLSGTLTGRTGWGTLGPAALAAMLALVLAGAIRAAHALRRTAAPLRDLVEAVARVADGDYAARARERGPAEVRALARAFNRMAEGLARHEGERRRLLTDISHELRTPLAVLRGNLEGMLDGVYPGDAAHLGVALEETQVLARLVDDLHTLAVAEGPGLRLARLPTDVADVAREAIAAFRGQADAAGVSLGL
;
A
#
# COMPACT_ATOMS: atom_id res chain seq x y z
N MET A 1 -4.07 -21.83 11.67
CA MET A 1 -4.77 -20.63 12.18
C MET A 1 -5.72 -20.90 13.37
N ARG A 2 -6.69 -21.82 13.29
CA ARG A 2 -7.63 -22.13 14.41
C ARG A 2 -6.98 -22.46 15.77
N ARG A 3 -5.85 -23.19 15.79
CA ARG A 3 -5.24 -23.70 17.04
C ARG A 3 -4.69 -22.64 18.01
N HIS A 4 -4.26 -21.46 17.53
CA HIS A 4 -3.71 -20.41 18.40
C HIS A 4 -4.77 -19.46 18.96
N PHE A 5 -5.81 -19.15 18.16
CA PHE A 5 -7.01 -18.46 18.64
C PHE A 5 -7.74 -19.30 19.68
N LEU A 6 -7.92 -20.61 19.40
CA LEU A 6 -8.48 -21.54 20.38
C LEU A 6 -7.70 -21.54 21.68
N ARG A 7 -6.36 -21.60 21.67
CA ARG A 7 -5.57 -21.62 22.92
C ARG A 7 -5.71 -20.34 23.76
N ARG A 8 -5.86 -19.17 23.14
CA ARG A 8 -6.05 -17.90 23.86
C ARG A 8 -7.48 -17.74 24.37
N ALA A 9 -8.47 -18.13 23.57
CA ALA A 9 -9.86 -18.20 23.98
C ALA A 9 -10.04 -19.22 25.12
N LEU A 10 -9.39 -20.39 25.03
CA LEU A 10 -9.38 -21.40 26.10
C LEU A 10 -8.73 -20.85 27.37
N ALA A 11 -7.64 -20.09 27.26
CA ALA A 11 -6.97 -19.51 28.43
C ALA A 11 -7.85 -18.45 29.12
N PHE A 12 -8.59 -17.65 28.34
CA PHE A 12 -9.55 -16.69 28.87
C PHE A 12 -10.75 -17.39 29.52
N LEU A 13 -11.35 -18.37 28.85
CA LEU A 13 -12.41 -19.21 29.40
C LEU A 13 -11.96 -19.95 30.66
N ALA A 14 -10.75 -20.51 30.67
CA ALA A 14 -10.18 -21.16 31.84
C ALA A 14 -10.00 -20.17 33.00
N ALA A 15 -9.56 -18.95 32.73
CA ALA A 15 -9.46 -17.91 33.77
C ALA A 15 -10.84 -17.55 34.34
N VAL A 16 -11.87 -17.38 33.50
CA VAL A 16 -13.24 -17.12 33.92
C VAL A 16 -13.81 -18.28 34.74
N VAL A 17 -13.63 -19.52 34.26
CA VAL A 17 -14.12 -20.73 34.94
C VAL A 17 -13.44 -20.93 36.29
N LEU A 18 -12.12 -20.69 36.39
CA LEU A 18 -11.39 -20.76 37.66
C LEU A 18 -11.88 -19.70 38.65
N LEU A 19 -12.22 -18.50 38.17
CA LEU A 19 -12.75 -17.41 38.99
C LEU A 19 -14.15 -17.77 39.52
N THR A 20 -15.02 -18.32 38.66
CA THR A 20 -16.35 -18.78 39.08
C THR A 20 -16.31 -19.98 40.01
N ALA A 21 -15.47 -20.97 39.74
CA ALA A 21 -15.29 -22.14 40.61
C ALA A 21 -14.75 -21.74 41.98
N GLY A 22 -13.85 -20.75 42.00
CA GLY A 22 -13.34 -20.14 43.20
C GLY A 22 -14.41 -19.47 44.06
N LEU A 23 -15.28 -18.67 43.42
CA LEU A 23 -16.39 -17.99 44.08
C LEU A 23 -17.41 -18.99 44.66
N VAL A 24 -17.68 -20.08 43.94
CA VAL A 24 -18.52 -21.19 44.41
C VAL A 24 -17.88 -21.89 45.61
N THR A 25 -16.57 -22.15 45.56
CA THR A 25 -15.83 -22.81 46.65
C THR A 25 -15.86 -21.95 47.93
N LEU A 26 -15.68 -20.63 47.78
CA LEU A 26 -15.83 -19.66 48.87
C LEU A 26 -17.24 -19.65 49.46
N ALA A 27 -18.27 -19.64 48.61
CA ALA A 27 -19.66 -19.62 49.05
C ALA A 27 -20.03 -20.90 49.81
N VAL A 28 -19.60 -22.06 49.32
CA VAL A 28 -19.81 -23.36 49.98
C VAL A 28 -19.07 -23.42 51.32
N TRP A 29 -17.83 -22.94 51.37
CA TRP A 29 -17.04 -22.90 52.61
C TRP A 29 -17.66 -21.95 53.65
N GLY A 30 -18.08 -20.76 53.24
CA GLY A 30 -18.76 -19.80 54.11
C GLY A 30 -20.09 -20.35 54.65
N ALA A 31 -20.88 -21.01 53.81
CA ALA A 31 -22.12 -21.65 54.23
C ALA A 31 -21.89 -22.82 55.21
N ALA A 32 -20.82 -23.60 55.01
CA ALA A 32 -20.43 -24.69 55.92
C ALA A 32 -19.95 -24.17 57.29
N GLN A 33 -19.39 -22.96 57.34
CA GLN A 33 -18.97 -22.34 58.59
C GLN A 33 -20.14 -21.70 59.36
N LEU A 34 -21.09 -21.09 58.65
CA LEU A 34 -22.28 -20.47 59.26
C LEU A 34 -23.24 -21.51 59.86
N SER A 35 -23.32 -22.71 59.26
CA SER A 35 -24.20 -23.79 59.70
C SER A 35 -23.67 -24.55 60.93
N GLY A 36 -22.47 -24.22 61.43
CA GLY A 36 -21.90 -24.82 62.64
C GLY A 36 -21.54 -26.31 62.51
N THR A 37 -21.64 -26.90 61.32
CA THR A 37 -21.45 -28.34 61.08
C THR A 37 -19.99 -28.82 61.20
N LEU A 38 -19.04 -27.91 61.43
CA LEU A 38 -17.60 -28.17 61.42
C LEU A 38 -16.87 -27.75 62.73
N THR A 39 -17.57 -27.72 63.87
CA THR A 39 -16.91 -27.61 65.20
C THR A 39 -16.36 -28.96 65.67
N GLY A 40 -15.57 -29.61 64.81
CA GLY A 40 -14.77 -30.79 65.14
C GLY A 40 -13.30 -30.45 64.89
N ARG A 41 -12.40 -30.86 65.79
CA ARG A 41 -10.95 -30.59 65.80
C ARG A 41 -10.21 -31.27 64.63
N THR A 42 -10.55 -30.93 63.40
CA THR A 42 -9.85 -31.33 62.17
C THR A 42 -8.93 -30.20 61.73
N GLY A 43 -7.65 -30.49 61.48
CA GLY A 43 -6.56 -29.53 61.16
C GLY A 43 -6.70 -28.75 59.84
N TRP A 44 -7.92 -28.32 59.50
CA TRP A 44 -8.28 -27.67 58.24
C TRP A 44 -8.27 -26.12 58.34
N GLY A 45 -7.99 -25.56 59.52
CA GLY A 45 -7.96 -24.11 59.75
C GLY A 45 -6.95 -23.35 58.88
N THR A 46 -5.90 -24.02 58.40
CA THR A 46 -4.89 -23.46 57.49
C THR A 46 -5.17 -23.73 56.01
N LEU A 47 -6.04 -24.70 55.67
CA LEU A 47 -6.33 -25.09 54.29
C LEU A 47 -7.23 -24.08 53.57
N GLY A 48 -8.16 -23.43 54.28
CA GLY A 48 -9.04 -22.39 53.73
C GLY A 48 -8.28 -21.15 53.21
N PRO A 49 -7.43 -20.49 54.03
CA PRO A 49 -6.63 -19.35 53.59
C PRO A 49 -5.63 -19.73 52.49
N ALA A 50 -5.04 -20.93 52.55
CA ALA A 50 -4.12 -21.41 51.52
C ALA A 50 -4.82 -21.64 50.17
N ALA A 51 -6.04 -22.20 50.17
CA ALA A 51 -6.84 -22.37 48.96
C ALA A 51 -7.24 -21.02 48.35
N LEU A 52 -7.59 -20.04 49.18
CA LEU A 52 -7.87 -18.67 48.76
C LEU A 52 -6.66 -17.98 48.13
N ALA A 53 -5.50 -18.09 48.77
CA ALA A 53 -4.26 -17.52 48.24
C ALA A 53 -3.85 -18.17 46.90
N ALA A 54 -3.99 -19.50 46.78
CA ALA A 54 -3.71 -20.22 45.54
C ALA A 54 -4.65 -19.80 44.39
N MET A 55 -5.93 -19.61 44.71
CA MET A 55 -6.94 -19.12 43.77
C MET A 55 -6.65 -17.70 43.29
N LEU A 56 -6.33 -16.79 44.22
CA LEU A 56 -5.98 -15.40 43.89
C LEU A 56 -4.72 -15.37 43.01
N ALA A 57 -3.72 -16.19 43.32
CA ALA A 57 -2.50 -16.31 42.52
C ALA A 57 -2.79 -16.81 41.10
N LEU A 58 -3.70 -17.78 40.93
CA LEU A 58 -4.12 -18.28 39.62
C LEU A 58 -4.87 -17.21 38.81
N VAL A 59 -5.79 -16.48 39.43
CA VAL A 59 -6.52 -15.38 38.78
C VAL A 59 -5.56 -14.29 38.35
N LEU A 60 -4.64 -13.89 39.22
CA LEU A 60 -3.62 -12.87 38.93
C LEU A 60 -2.68 -13.32 37.79
N ALA A 61 -2.21 -14.57 37.82
CA ALA A 61 -1.38 -15.14 36.76
C ALA A 61 -2.11 -15.19 35.41
N GLY A 62 -3.41 -15.52 35.44
CA GLY A 62 -4.29 -15.49 34.27
C GLY A 62 -4.46 -14.08 33.70
N ALA A 63 -4.75 -13.10 34.56
CA ALA A 63 -4.89 -11.69 34.18
C ALA A 63 -3.58 -11.13 33.58
N ILE A 64 -2.43 -11.42 34.19
CA ILE A 64 -1.11 -11.02 33.67
C ILE A 64 -0.86 -11.64 32.29
N ARG A 65 -1.15 -12.93 32.11
CA ARG A 65 -1.01 -13.59 30.80
C ARG A 65 -1.94 -13.01 29.74
N ALA A 66 -3.18 -12.72 30.09
CA ALA A 66 -4.15 -12.10 29.19
C ALA A 66 -3.71 -10.69 28.77
N ALA A 67 -3.31 -9.86 29.73
CA ALA A 67 -2.80 -8.52 29.48
C ALA A 67 -1.54 -8.55 28.58
N HIS A 68 -0.62 -9.48 28.82
CA HIS A 68 0.57 -9.64 27.98
C HIS A 68 0.24 -10.09 26.55
N ALA A 69 -0.70 -11.02 26.39
CA ALA A 69 -1.14 -11.49 25.08
C ALA A 69 -1.84 -10.37 24.28
N LEU A 70 -2.66 -9.56 24.95
CA LEU A 70 -3.33 -8.42 24.34
C LEU A 70 -2.32 -7.36 23.90
N ARG A 71 -1.39 -6.97 24.79
CA ARG A 71 -0.31 -6.00 24.47
C ARG A 71 0.55 -6.46 23.29
N ARG A 72 0.88 -7.76 23.21
CA ARG A 72 1.65 -8.34 22.08
C ARG A 72 0.95 -8.26 20.73
N THR A 73 -0.38 -8.06 20.70
CA THR A 73 -1.16 -8.00 19.46
C THR A 73 -1.60 -6.56 19.14
N ALA A 74 -2.03 -5.81 20.15
CA ALA A 74 -2.52 -4.45 19.99
C ALA A 74 -1.40 -3.45 19.63
N ALA A 75 -0.21 -3.57 20.24
CA ALA A 75 0.88 -2.63 19.95
C ALA A 75 1.37 -2.73 18.48
N PRO A 76 1.65 -3.92 17.91
CA PRO A 76 2.01 -4.04 16.49
C PRO A 76 0.92 -3.57 15.51
N LEU A 77 -0.36 -3.71 15.86
CA LEU A 77 -1.46 -3.21 15.03
C LEU A 77 -1.50 -1.68 15.00
N ARG A 78 -1.23 -1.02 16.14
CA ARG A 78 -1.14 0.45 16.18
C ARG A 78 0.00 0.97 15.30
N ASP A 79 1.17 0.33 15.35
CA ASP A 79 2.28 0.68 14.44
C ASP A 79 1.90 0.54 12.97
N LEU A 80 1.15 -0.52 12.63
CA LEU A 80 0.69 -0.73 11.26
C LEU A 80 -0.29 0.37 10.84
N VAL A 81 -1.23 0.74 11.70
CA VAL A 81 -2.18 1.84 11.43
C VAL A 81 -1.45 3.16 11.25
N GLU A 82 -0.44 3.45 12.07
CA GLU A 82 0.39 4.65 11.94
C GLU A 82 1.18 4.65 10.62
N ALA A 83 1.77 3.50 10.25
CA ALA A 83 2.46 3.37 8.97
C ALA A 83 1.52 3.55 7.78
N VAL A 84 0.29 2.99 7.85
CA VAL A 84 -0.75 3.18 6.84
C VAL A 84 -1.13 4.65 6.72
N ALA A 85 -1.34 5.35 7.85
CA ALA A 85 -1.68 6.77 7.85
C ALA A 85 -0.56 7.60 7.19
N ARG A 86 0.70 7.34 7.52
CA ARG A 86 1.85 8.00 6.85
C ARG A 86 1.87 7.79 5.34
N VAL A 87 1.63 6.56 4.88
CA VAL A 87 1.55 6.28 3.43
C VAL A 87 0.37 7.03 2.80
N ALA A 88 -0.78 7.12 3.48
CA ALA A 88 -1.94 7.88 3.01
C ALA A 88 -1.67 9.39 2.93
N ASP A 89 -0.83 9.92 3.82
CA ASP A 89 -0.37 11.32 3.82
C ASP A 89 0.75 11.59 2.79
N GLY A 90 1.12 10.59 1.98
CA GLY A 90 2.09 10.72 0.88
C GLY A 90 3.53 10.33 1.23
N ASP A 91 3.80 9.87 2.45
CA ASP A 91 5.10 9.29 2.80
C ASP A 91 5.18 7.82 2.37
N TYR A 92 5.44 7.62 1.07
CA TYR A 92 5.57 6.30 0.47
C TYR A 92 6.84 5.54 0.90
N ALA A 93 7.74 6.16 1.68
CA ALA A 93 8.88 5.47 2.29
C ALA A 93 8.53 4.82 3.64
N ALA A 94 7.38 5.15 4.24
CA ALA A 94 6.95 4.56 5.50
C ALA A 94 6.76 3.04 5.40
N ARG A 95 7.21 2.31 6.42
CA ARG A 95 7.11 0.84 6.50
C ARG A 95 6.63 0.42 7.88
N ALA A 96 5.81 -0.63 7.92
CA ALA A 96 5.38 -1.24 9.15
C ALA A 96 6.45 -2.23 9.67
N ARG A 97 6.68 -2.22 10.98
CA ARG A 97 7.57 -3.19 11.63
C ARG A 97 6.92 -4.57 11.65
N GLU A 98 7.63 -5.60 11.18
CA GLU A 98 7.15 -6.98 11.18
C GLU A 98 7.24 -7.64 12.57
N ARG A 99 6.49 -7.13 13.54
CA ARG A 99 6.45 -7.64 14.91
C ARG A 99 5.07 -8.21 15.30
N GLY A 100 5.03 -8.96 16.40
CA GLY A 100 3.79 -9.55 16.92
C GLY A 100 3.51 -10.98 16.42
N PRO A 101 2.27 -11.46 16.57
CA PRO A 101 1.84 -12.79 16.09
C PRO A 101 2.07 -13.00 14.59
N ALA A 102 2.09 -14.26 14.15
CA ALA A 102 2.41 -14.62 12.76
C ALA A 102 1.47 -13.92 11.75
N GLU A 103 0.19 -13.83 12.09
CA GLU A 103 -0.85 -13.19 11.28
C GLU A 103 -0.60 -11.67 11.13
N VAL A 104 -0.19 -11.00 12.23
CA VAL A 104 0.11 -9.56 12.19
C VAL A 104 1.39 -9.29 11.38
N ARG A 105 2.41 -10.15 11.50
CA ARG A 105 3.61 -10.05 10.66
C ARG A 105 3.30 -10.29 9.18
N ALA A 106 2.41 -11.23 8.87
CA ALA A 106 1.98 -11.49 7.50
C ALA A 106 1.26 -10.28 6.89
N LEU A 107 0.40 -9.60 7.68
CA LEU A 107 -0.27 -8.37 7.27
C LEU A 107 0.74 -7.22 7.07
N ALA A 108 1.69 -7.04 8.00
CA ALA A 108 2.75 -6.05 7.87
C ALA A 108 3.59 -6.26 6.59
N ARG A 109 3.92 -7.52 6.25
CA ARG A 109 4.58 -7.86 4.98
C ARG A 109 3.76 -7.50 3.75
N ALA A 110 2.47 -7.84 3.75
CA ALA A 110 1.59 -7.53 2.64
C ALA A 110 1.47 -6.01 2.43
N PHE A 111 1.31 -5.26 3.53
CA PHE A 111 1.34 -3.80 3.52
C PHE A 111 2.67 -3.25 2.98
N ASN A 112 3.81 -3.75 3.47
CA ASN A 112 5.12 -3.27 3.02
C ASN A 112 5.35 -3.49 1.52
N ARG A 113 4.90 -4.63 0.96
CA ARG A 113 4.94 -4.88 -0.50
C ARG A 113 4.05 -3.92 -1.28
N MET A 114 2.86 -3.61 -0.77
CA MET A 114 1.97 -2.61 -1.38
C MET A 114 2.61 -1.22 -1.34
N ALA A 115 3.16 -0.82 -0.19
CA ALA A 115 3.85 0.46 -0.02
C ALA A 115 5.09 0.59 -0.92
N GLU A 116 5.83 -0.51 -1.12
CA GLU A 116 6.93 -0.57 -2.09
C GLU A 116 6.45 -0.40 -3.53
N GLY A 117 5.35 -1.06 -3.92
CA GLY A 117 4.73 -0.84 -5.23
C GLY A 117 4.33 0.61 -5.46
N LEU A 118 3.69 1.23 -4.46
CA LEU A 118 3.28 2.63 -4.52
C LEU A 118 4.47 3.59 -4.59
N ALA A 119 5.53 3.34 -3.81
CA ALA A 119 6.76 4.13 -3.86
C ALA A 119 7.45 4.05 -5.24
N ARG A 120 7.46 2.87 -5.87
CA ARG A 120 7.98 2.71 -7.23
C ARG A 120 7.16 3.50 -8.23
N HIS A 121 5.84 3.37 -8.22
CA HIS A 121 4.96 4.12 -9.13
C HIS A 121 5.08 5.63 -8.95
N GLU A 122 5.16 6.14 -7.71
CA GLU A 122 5.40 7.56 -7.49
C GLU A 122 6.78 8.00 -8.00
N GLY A 123 7.81 7.15 -7.84
CA GLY A 123 9.14 7.41 -8.37
C GLY A 123 9.16 7.48 -9.90
N GLU A 124 8.48 6.54 -10.57
CA GLU A 124 8.28 6.50 -12.02
C GLU A 124 7.54 7.76 -12.50
N ARG A 125 6.42 8.12 -11.85
CA ARG A 125 5.64 9.33 -12.15
C ARG A 125 6.50 10.60 -12.06
N ARG A 126 7.31 10.73 -11.00
CA ARG A 126 8.19 11.91 -10.82
C ARG A 126 9.28 12.00 -11.89
N ARG A 127 9.86 10.85 -12.28
CA ARG A 127 10.84 10.80 -13.38
C ARG A 127 10.20 11.22 -14.68
N LEU A 128 9.05 10.65 -15.04
CA LEU A 128 8.29 11.02 -16.22
C LEU A 128 8.02 12.53 -16.27
N LEU A 129 7.54 13.14 -15.18
CA LEU A 129 7.31 14.59 -15.12
C LEU A 129 8.58 15.42 -15.31
N THR A 130 9.72 14.91 -14.81
CA THR A 130 11.02 15.56 -14.98
C THR A 130 11.47 15.50 -16.44
N ASP A 131 11.35 14.32 -17.05
CA ASP A 131 11.73 14.07 -18.45
C ASP A 131 10.87 14.93 -19.40
N ILE A 132 9.55 14.96 -19.19
CA ILE A 132 8.63 15.84 -19.93
C ILE A 132 9.06 17.31 -19.82
N SER A 133 9.36 17.76 -18.60
CA SER A 133 9.78 19.15 -18.39
C SER A 133 11.07 19.48 -19.14
N HIS A 134 12.00 18.54 -19.23
CA HIS A 134 13.23 18.70 -20.01
C HIS A 134 12.98 18.71 -21.51
N GLU A 135 12.18 17.78 -22.02
CA GLU A 135 11.86 17.67 -23.44
C GLU A 135 11.06 18.87 -23.96
N LEU A 136 10.20 19.47 -23.14
CA LEU A 136 9.48 20.71 -23.50
C LEU A 136 10.38 21.96 -23.45
N ARG A 137 11.35 22.00 -22.53
CA ARG A 137 12.16 23.21 -22.31
C ARG A 137 13.07 23.52 -23.49
N THR A 138 13.65 22.51 -24.12
CA THR A 138 14.56 22.67 -25.26
C THR A 138 13.90 23.35 -26.46
N PRO A 139 12.82 22.81 -27.06
CA PRO A 139 12.16 23.44 -28.21
C PRO A 139 11.59 24.82 -27.85
N LEU A 140 11.10 25.00 -26.63
CA LEU A 140 10.63 26.31 -26.16
C LEU A 140 11.77 27.35 -26.06
N ALA A 141 12.97 26.93 -25.62
CA ALA A 141 14.14 27.81 -25.58
C ALA A 141 14.63 28.17 -26.98
N VAL A 142 14.62 27.22 -27.92
CA VAL A 142 14.97 27.46 -29.33
C VAL A 142 13.97 28.43 -29.97
N LEU A 143 12.66 28.16 -29.82
CA LEU A 143 11.59 29.02 -30.30
C LEU A 143 11.75 30.45 -29.77
N ARG A 144 11.95 30.59 -28.45
CA ARG A 144 12.13 31.91 -27.83
C ARG A 144 13.38 32.61 -28.36
N GLY A 145 14.52 31.93 -28.41
CA GLY A 145 15.77 32.54 -28.90
C GLY A 145 15.71 32.95 -30.37
N ASN A 146 14.98 32.19 -31.20
CA ASN A 146 14.76 32.54 -32.60
C ASN A 146 13.92 33.81 -32.73
N LEU A 147 12.80 33.89 -31.99
CA LEU A 147 11.92 35.05 -31.98
C LEU A 147 12.59 36.30 -31.37
N GLU A 148 13.36 36.14 -30.28
CA GLU A 148 14.16 37.23 -29.69
C GLU A 148 15.20 37.75 -30.69
N GLY A 149 15.93 36.87 -31.37
CA GLY A 149 16.91 37.25 -32.38
C GLY A 149 16.29 37.98 -33.58
N MET A 150 15.05 37.65 -33.96
CA MET A 150 14.31 38.43 -34.97
C MET A 150 13.93 39.83 -34.46
N LEU A 151 13.44 39.93 -33.23
CA LEU A 151 13.05 41.22 -32.63
C LEU A 151 14.24 42.16 -32.44
N ASP A 152 15.41 41.61 -32.08
CA ASP A 152 16.66 42.36 -31.92
C ASP A 152 17.35 42.67 -33.26
N GLY A 153 16.82 42.19 -34.38
CA GLY A 153 17.36 42.40 -35.72
C GLY A 153 18.62 41.59 -36.04
N VAL A 154 18.95 40.60 -35.21
CA VAL A 154 20.06 39.65 -35.43
C VAL A 154 19.71 38.67 -36.56
N TYR A 155 18.44 38.23 -36.61
CA TYR A 155 17.90 37.39 -37.67
C TYR A 155 16.86 38.16 -38.50
N PRO A 156 16.82 37.98 -39.83
CA PRO A 156 15.75 38.54 -40.64
C PRO A 156 14.42 37.83 -40.31
N GLY A 157 13.33 38.60 -40.21
CA GLY A 157 11.96 38.07 -40.08
C GLY A 157 11.41 37.54 -41.40
N ASP A 158 12.21 36.78 -42.15
CA ASP A 158 11.83 36.19 -43.43
C ASP A 158 11.14 34.82 -43.26
N ALA A 159 10.61 34.29 -44.36
CA ALA A 159 9.91 33.01 -44.36
C ALA A 159 10.79 31.83 -43.89
N ALA A 160 12.11 31.91 -44.10
CA ALA A 160 13.03 30.87 -43.69
C ALA A 160 13.13 30.79 -42.16
N HIS A 161 13.36 31.93 -41.48
CA HIS A 161 13.51 31.93 -40.02
C HIS A 161 12.15 31.74 -39.31
N LEU A 162 11.06 32.29 -39.86
CA LEU A 162 9.70 32.00 -39.37
C LEU A 162 9.34 30.52 -39.54
N GLY A 163 9.87 29.85 -40.57
CA GLY A 163 9.75 28.41 -40.76
C GLY A 163 10.37 27.62 -39.60
N VAL A 164 11.56 28.01 -39.13
CA VAL A 164 12.20 27.38 -37.96
C VAL A 164 11.36 27.53 -36.69
N ALA A 165 10.84 28.74 -36.43
CA ALA A 165 9.94 28.95 -35.30
C ALA A 165 8.65 28.09 -35.41
N LEU A 166 8.09 27.96 -36.62
CA LEU A 166 6.93 27.11 -36.87
C LEU A 166 7.26 25.62 -36.64
N GLU A 167 8.42 25.14 -37.07
CA GLU A 167 8.87 23.76 -36.84
C GLU A 167 8.92 23.43 -35.34
N GLU A 168 9.44 24.33 -34.50
CA GLU A 168 9.47 24.13 -33.05
C GLU A 168 8.06 24.05 -32.44
N THR A 169 7.10 24.85 -32.94
CA THR A 169 5.70 24.73 -32.50
C THR A 169 5.07 23.38 -32.88
N GLN A 170 5.44 22.82 -34.03
CA GLN A 170 4.98 21.50 -34.46
C GLN A 170 5.60 20.38 -33.63
N VAL A 171 6.88 20.52 -33.23
CA VAL A 171 7.52 19.60 -32.29
C VAL A 171 6.80 19.61 -30.94
N LEU A 172 6.54 20.79 -30.38
CA LEU A 172 5.78 20.93 -29.14
C LEU A 172 4.37 20.32 -29.23
N ALA A 173 3.66 20.56 -30.35
CA ALA A 173 2.33 19.99 -30.57
C ALA A 173 2.34 18.45 -30.59
N ARG A 174 3.29 17.84 -31.31
CA ARG A 174 3.46 16.37 -31.33
C ARG A 174 3.73 15.82 -29.94
N LEU A 175 4.60 16.46 -29.16
CA LEU A 175 4.91 16.02 -27.80
C LEU A 175 3.67 16.06 -26.89
N VAL A 176 2.85 17.11 -27.02
CA VAL A 176 1.59 17.23 -26.25
C VAL A 176 0.60 16.13 -26.64
N ASP A 177 0.46 15.83 -27.92
CA ASP A 177 -0.41 14.73 -28.41
C ASP A 177 0.06 13.35 -27.93
N ASP A 178 1.38 13.12 -27.92
CA ASP A 178 1.98 11.88 -27.40
C ASP A 178 1.69 11.73 -25.90
N LEU A 179 1.83 12.81 -25.13
CA LEU A 179 1.51 12.81 -23.70
C LEU A 179 0.02 12.62 -23.44
N HIS A 180 -0.86 13.19 -24.26
CA HIS A 180 -2.28 12.94 -24.17
C HIS A 180 -2.61 11.47 -24.44
N THR A 181 -2.02 10.90 -25.48
CA THR A 181 -2.18 9.48 -25.83
C THR A 181 -1.72 8.57 -24.69
N LEU A 182 -0.57 8.86 -24.08
CA LEU A 182 -0.07 8.13 -22.92
C LEU A 182 -1.03 8.23 -21.73
N ALA A 183 -1.52 9.44 -21.41
CA ALA A 183 -2.45 9.64 -20.30
C ALA A 183 -3.77 8.88 -20.47
N VAL A 184 -4.28 8.79 -21.71
CA VAL A 184 -5.46 7.99 -22.04
C VAL A 184 -5.15 6.49 -21.89
N ALA A 185 -3.96 6.06 -22.30
CA ALA A 185 -3.56 4.66 -22.26
C ALA A 185 -3.34 4.13 -20.84
N GLU A 186 -2.80 4.94 -19.93
CA GLU A 186 -2.61 4.59 -18.51
C GLU A 186 -3.92 4.67 -17.70
N GLY A 187 -4.94 5.34 -18.23
CA GLY A 187 -6.24 5.47 -17.59
C GLY A 187 -7.02 4.15 -17.55
N PRO A 188 -7.90 3.95 -16.54
CA PRO A 188 -8.76 2.77 -16.45
C PRO A 188 -9.79 2.64 -17.60
N GLY A 189 -9.83 3.61 -18.52
CA GLY A 189 -10.74 3.69 -19.66
C GLY A 189 -10.26 3.01 -20.95
N LEU A 190 -8.97 2.66 -21.07
CA LEU A 190 -8.47 2.03 -22.31
C LEU A 190 -8.94 0.56 -22.38
N ARG A 191 -10.08 0.34 -23.06
CA ARG A 191 -10.57 -0.99 -23.38
C ARG A 191 -10.09 -1.39 -24.77
N LEU A 192 -9.17 -2.35 -24.83
CA LEU A 192 -8.75 -2.96 -26.09
C LEU A 192 -9.91 -3.76 -26.70
N ALA A 193 -10.42 -3.31 -27.84
CA ALA A 193 -11.31 -4.09 -28.67
C ALA A 193 -10.49 -5.16 -29.42
N ARG A 194 -10.45 -6.37 -28.87
CA ARG A 194 -9.74 -7.49 -29.50
C ARG A 194 -10.64 -8.16 -30.53
N LEU A 195 -10.26 -8.07 -31.79
CA LEU A 195 -10.95 -8.68 -32.93
C LEU A 195 -9.94 -9.55 -33.69
N PRO A 196 -10.36 -10.67 -34.30
CA PRO A 196 -9.54 -11.37 -35.28
C PRO A 196 -9.21 -10.41 -36.44
N THR A 197 -7.92 -10.15 -36.66
CA THR A 197 -7.45 -9.21 -37.68
C THR A 197 -6.34 -9.87 -38.49
N ASP A 198 -6.42 -9.78 -39.82
CA ASP A 198 -5.31 -10.17 -40.70
C ASP A 198 -4.21 -9.10 -40.62
N VAL A 199 -3.05 -9.50 -40.11
CA VAL A 199 -1.89 -8.60 -39.96
C VAL A 199 -1.37 -8.13 -41.33
N ALA A 200 -1.52 -8.93 -42.38
CA ALA A 200 -1.11 -8.54 -43.73
C ALA A 200 -2.01 -7.43 -44.28
N ASP A 201 -3.30 -7.39 -43.95
CA ASP A 201 -4.19 -6.28 -44.33
C ASP A 201 -3.78 -4.98 -43.63
N VAL A 202 -3.53 -5.02 -42.32
CA VAL A 202 -3.05 -3.86 -41.56
C VAL A 202 -1.71 -3.35 -42.10
N ALA A 203 -0.79 -4.26 -42.43
CA ALA A 203 0.49 -3.90 -43.01
C ALA A 203 0.34 -3.28 -44.41
N ARG A 204 -0.56 -3.79 -45.25
CA ARG A 204 -0.87 -3.16 -46.55
C ARG A 204 -1.44 -1.76 -46.40
N GLU A 205 -2.36 -1.57 -45.45
CA GLU A 205 -2.99 -0.28 -45.17
C GLU A 205 -1.96 0.75 -44.69
N ALA A 206 -1.05 0.34 -43.79
CA ALA A 206 0.07 1.16 -43.38
C ALA A 206 1.00 1.51 -44.54
N ILE A 207 1.42 0.53 -45.36
CA ILE A 207 2.25 0.79 -46.55
C ILE A 207 1.58 1.78 -47.50
N ALA A 208 0.27 1.64 -47.72
CA ALA A 208 -0.49 2.55 -48.57
C ALA A 208 -0.51 3.98 -48.01
N ALA A 209 -0.69 4.13 -46.69
CA ALA A 209 -0.70 5.44 -46.02
C ALA A 209 0.65 6.18 -46.16
N PHE A 210 1.77 5.46 -46.14
CA PHE A 210 3.12 6.04 -46.18
C PHE A 210 3.76 6.07 -47.58
N ARG A 211 3.08 5.54 -48.61
CA ARG A 211 3.66 5.37 -49.96
C ARG A 211 4.16 6.67 -50.58
N GLY A 212 3.38 7.75 -50.47
CA GLY A 212 3.77 9.05 -51.04
C GLY A 212 5.02 9.65 -50.40
N GLN A 213 5.23 9.43 -49.10
CA GLN A 213 6.44 9.88 -48.40
C GLN A 213 7.63 8.98 -48.74
N ALA A 214 7.41 7.67 -48.86
CA ALA A 214 8.44 6.71 -49.24
C ALA A 214 8.96 7.00 -50.66
N ASP A 215 8.07 7.27 -51.61
CA ASP A 215 8.42 7.63 -52.98
C ASP A 215 9.20 8.95 -53.04
N ALA A 216 8.77 9.97 -52.28
CA ALA A 216 9.48 11.24 -52.17
C ALA A 216 10.88 11.09 -51.56
N ALA A 217 11.08 10.10 -50.69
CA ALA A 217 12.37 9.78 -50.07
C ALA A 217 13.20 8.75 -50.85
N GLY A 218 12.70 8.19 -51.95
CA GLY A 218 13.37 7.15 -52.73
C GLY A 218 13.47 5.79 -52.01
N VAL A 219 12.56 5.52 -51.07
CA VAL A 219 12.52 4.29 -50.27
C VAL A 219 11.44 3.36 -50.79
N SER A 220 11.78 2.08 -51.01
CA SER A 220 10.80 1.06 -51.41
C SER A 220 10.13 0.42 -50.20
N LEU A 221 8.79 0.36 -50.20
CA LEU A 221 7.99 -0.35 -49.22
C LEU A 221 7.33 -1.58 -49.88
N GLY A 222 7.53 -2.75 -49.27
CA GLY A 222 6.98 -4.03 -49.70
C GLY A 222 6.55 -4.88 -48.51
N LEU A 223 5.76 -5.93 -48.78
CA LEU A 223 5.20 -6.84 -47.79
C LEU A 223 5.67 -8.26 -48.08
#